data_AF-A0A9D8S9J6-F1
#
_entry.id   AF-A0A9D8S9J6-F1
#
_cell.length_a   1.000
_cell.length_b   1.000
_cell.length_c   1.000
_cell.angle_alpha   90.00
_cell.angle_beta   90.00
_cell.angle_gamma   90.00
#
_symmetry.space_group_name_H-M   'P 1'
#
loop_
_entity.id
_entity.type
_entity.pdbx_description
1 polymer ?
#
loop_
_entity_poly.entity_id
_entity_poly.type
_entity_poly.pdbx_seq_one_letter_code
_entity_poly.pdbx_strand_id
1 'polypeptide(L)'
;MGKQKKKFKFSNLIATLFFLGIGAFCGFFIGMIIGENFDADKPIGQTLLIAGGLFLAMYAAIVIQLIIHEAGHLVFGLISGYKFSSFRIFSLMWVKEGGKIKTKRLS
;
A
#
# COMPACT_ATOMS: atom_id res chain seq x y z
N MET A 1 5.70 29.02 26.64
CA MET A 1 5.72 27.88 25.69
C MET A 1 4.38 27.16 25.73
N GLY A 2 3.47 27.46 24.79
CA GLY A 2 2.15 26.82 24.73
C GLY A 2 2.25 25.40 24.18
N LYS A 3 1.80 24.40 24.95
CA LYS A 3 1.67 23.01 24.48
C LYS A 3 0.61 22.95 23.38
N GLN A 4 1.03 22.77 22.13
CA GLN A 4 0.11 22.45 21.03
C GLN A 4 -0.55 21.09 21.30
N LYS A 5 -1.83 21.08 21.68
CA LYS A 5 -2.62 19.86 21.76
C LYS A 5 -2.75 19.30 20.34
N LYS A 6 -2.13 18.15 20.05
CA LYS A 6 -2.33 17.41 18.78
C LYS A 6 -3.83 17.15 18.61
N LYS A 7 -4.51 17.90 17.76
CA LYS A 7 -5.90 17.64 17.41
C LYS A 7 -5.95 16.30 16.69
N PHE A 8 -6.68 15.33 17.25
CA PHE A 8 -6.90 14.03 16.64
C PHE A 8 -7.66 14.24 15.33
N LYS A 9 -7.04 13.91 14.20
CA LYS A 9 -7.66 14.06 12.88
C LYS A 9 -8.48 12.81 12.59
N PHE A 10 -9.80 12.93 12.50
CA PHE A 10 -10.73 11.83 12.21
C PHE A 10 -10.36 11.08 10.91
N SER A 11 -9.83 11.80 9.92
CA SER A 11 -9.27 11.23 8.69
C SER A 11 -8.15 10.20 8.95
N ASN A 12 -7.27 10.47 9.92
CA ASN A 12 -6.20 9.54 10.27
C ASN A 12 -6.76 8.29 10.97
N LEU A 13 -7.82 8.43 11.78
CA LEU A 13 -8.47 7.30 12.44
C LEU A 13 -9.12 6.35 11.43
N ILE A 14 -9.87 6.90 10.47
CA ILE A 14 -10.48 6.12 9.40
C ILE A 14 -9.41 5.40 8.59
N ALA A 15 -8.34 6.10 8.22
CA ALA A 15 -7.22 5.49 7.51
C ALA A 15 -6.59 4.34 8.34
N THR A 16 -6.33 4.55 9.64
CA THR A 16 -5.80 3.51 10.52
C THR A 16 -6.72 2.30 10.63
N LEU A 17 -8.03 2.51 10.82
CA LEU A 17 -9.00 1.41 10.89
C LEU A 17 -9.10 0.63 9.57
N PHE A 18 -9.04 1.34 8.44
CA PHE A 18 -9.03 0.71 7.12
C PHE A 18 -7.79 -0.16 6.90
N PHE A 19 -6.60 0.35 7.24
CA PHE A 19 -5.36 -0.44 7.16
C PHE A 19 -5.37 -1.63 8.13
N LEU A 20 -5.93 -1.46 9.33
CA LEU A 20 -6.08 -2.54 10.29
C LEU A 20 -7.00 -3.66 9.76
N GLY A 21 -8.12 -3.29 9.13
CA GLY A 21 -9.04 -4.23 8.51
C GLY A 21 -8.41 -5.03 7.37
N ILE A 22 -7.70 -4.35 6.46
CA ILE A 22 -6.95 -5.02 5.38
C ILE A 22 -5.87 -5.95 5.95
N GLY A 23 -5.13 -5.49 6.96
CA GLY A 23 -4.08 -6.28 7.60
C GLY A 23 -4.64 -7.55 8.26
N ALA A 24 -5.75 -7.45 8.98
CA ALA A 24 -6.41 -8.59 9.61
C ALA A 24 -6.93 -9.58 8.55
N PHE A 25 -7.55 -9.08 7.47
CA PHE A 25 -8.04 -9.90 6.37
C PHE A 25 -6.89 -10.65 5.68
N CYS A 26 -5.86 -9.94 5.22
CA CYS A 26 -4.69 -10.57 4.59
C CYS A 26 -4.00 -11.56 5.54
N GLY A 27 -3.84 -11.22 6.82
CA GLY A 27 -3.23 -12.09 7.83
C GLY A 27 -3.99 -13.39 8.03
N PHE A 28 -5.33 -13.34 8.06
CA PHE A 28 -6.17 -14.53 8.16
C PHE A 28 -5.99 -15.49 6.97
N PHE A 29 -6.01 -14.97 5.74
CA PHE A 29 -5.82 -15.77 4.54
C PHE A 29 -4.40 -16.35 4.43
N ILE A 30 -3.37 -15.54 4.74
CA ILE A 30 -1.98 -16.02 4.78
C ILE A 30 -1.82 -17.12 5.84
N GLY A 31 -2.42 -16.93 7.02
CA GLY A 31 -2.40 -17.93 8.09
C GLY A 31 -3.05 -19.25 7.68
N MET A 32 -4.15 -19.21 6.93
CA MET A 32 -4.81 -20.40 6.38
C MET A 32 -3.92 -21.11 5.36
N ILE A 33 -3.32 -20.37 4.42
CA ILE A 33 -2.40 -20.92 3.41
C ILE A 33 -1.21 -21.58 4.10
N ILE A 34 -0.61 -20.92 5.08
CA ILE A 34 0.53 -21.46 5.84
C ILE A 34 0.07 -22.70 6.63
N GLY A 35 -1.05 -22.65 7.34
CA GLY A 35 -1.54 -23.76 8.16
C GLY A 35 -1.85 -25.03 7.37
N GLU A 36 -2.37 -24.92 6.15
CA GLU A 36 -2.61 -26.07 5.27
C GLU A 36 -1.33 -26.57 4.56
N ASN A 37 -0.31 -25.72 4.46
CA ASN A 37 0.88 -26.02 3.67
C ASN A 37 2.14 -26.30 4.49
N PHE A 38 2.18 -25.93 5.78
CA PHE A 38 3.31 -26.17 6.68
C PHE A 38 3.06 -27.42 7.54
N ASP A 39 3.34 -28.58 6.95
CA ASP A 39 3.53 -29.82 7.70
C ASP A 39 5.02 -30.01 7.99
N ALA A 40 5.36 -30.46 9.19
CA ALA A 40 6.76 -30.73 9.57
C ALA A 40 7.41 -31.84 8.71
N ASP A 41 6.59 -32.69 8.08
CA ASP A 41 7.02 -33.78 7.22
C ASP A 41 7.27 -33.37 5.76
N LYS A 42 7.01 -32.12 5.38
CA LYS A 42 7.23 -31.68 3.99
C LYS A 42 8.72 -31.49 3.68
N PRO A 43 9.15 -31.81 2.44
CA PRO A 43 10.52 -31.56 2.01
C PRO A 43 10.86 -30.08 2.15
N ILE A 44 12.04 -29.79 2.72
CA ILE A 44 12.48 -28.41 2.99
C ILE A 44 12.46 -27.51 1.74
N GLY A 45 12.69 -28.10 0.56
CA GLY A 45 12.61 -27.39 -0.72
C GLY A 45 11.20 -26.87 -1.03
N GLN A 46 10.16 -27.66 -0.71
CA GLN A 46 8.77 -27.25 -0.93
C GLN A 46 8.37 -26.13 0.06
N THR A 47 8.78 -26.25 1.33
CA THR A 47 8.58 -25.21 2.34
C THR A 47 9.27 -23.91 1.94
N LEU A 48 10.50 -23.99 1.43
CA LEU A 48 11.27 -22.82 0.98
C LEU A 48 10.65 -22.17 -0.26
N LEU A 49 10.11 -22.95 -1.20
CA LEU A 49 9.39 -22.44 -2.36
C LEU A 49 8.12 -21.70 -1.97
N ILE A 50 7.32 -22.27 -1.06
CA ILE A 50 6.09 -21.64 -0.57
C ILE A 50 6.42 -20.35 0.18
N ALA A 51 7.38 -20.39 1.11
CA ALA A 51 7.83 -19.21 1.84
C ALA A 51 8.35 -18.11 0.89
N GLY A 52 9.21 -18.47 -0.07
CA GLY A 52 9.75 -17.53 -1.06
C GLY A 52 8.67 -16.92 -1.95
N GLY A 53 7.69 -17.72 -2.39
CA GLY A 53 6.53 -17.25 -3.13
C GLY A 53 5.67 -16.27 -2.31
N LEU A 54 5.48 -16.55 -1.03
CA LEU A 54 4.71 -15.71 -0.11
C LEU A 54 5.40 -14.36 0.13
N PHE A 55 6.73 -14.35 0.28
CA PHE A 55 7.53 -13.13 0.35
C PHE A 55 7.42 -12.29 -0.92
N LEU A 56 7.53 -12.92 -2.09
CA LEU A 56 7.43 -12.21 -3.38
C LEU A 56 6.02 -11.64 -3.59
N ALA A 57 4.98 -12.42 -3.25
CA ALA A 57 3.59 -11.97 -3.31
C ALA A 57 3.33 -10.79 -2.38
N MET A 58 3.86 -10.83 -1.15
CA MET A 58 3.75 -9.71 -0.21
C MET A 58 4.44 -8.45 -0.73
N TYR A 59 5.63 -8.58 -1.31
CA TYR A 59 6.33 -7.46 -1.93
C TYR A 59 5.51 -6.85 -3.08
N ALA A 60 5.00 -7.67 -3.98
CA ALA A 60 4.13 -7.22 -5.06
C ALA A 60 2.86 -6.53 -4.53
N ALA A 61 2.22 -7.09 -3.49
CA ALA A 61 1.04 -6.52 -2.87
C ALA A 61 1.32 -5.13 -2.28
N ILE A 62 2.46 -4.93 -1.61
CA ILE A 62 2.86 -3.61 -1.07
C ILE A 62 3.01 -2.58 -2.21
N VAL A 63 3.63 -2.97 -3.32
CA VAL A 63 3.79 -2.09 -4.49
C VAL A 63 2.44 -1.71 -5.08
N ILE A 64 1.55 -2.69 -5.28
CA ILE A 64 0.20 -2.46 -5.81
C ILE A 64 -0.61 -1.57 -4.85
N GLN A 65 -0.57 -1.86 -3.54
CA GLN A 65 -1.24 -1.07 -2.51
C GLN A 65 -0.78 0.39 -2.54
N LEU A 66 0.53 0.64 -2.69
CA LEU A 66 1.08 1.99 -2.78
C LEU A 66 0.56 2.74 -4.00
N ILE A 67 0.57 2.08 -5.18
CA ILE A 67 0.05 2.67 -6.42
C ILE A 67 -1.43 3.02 -6.28
N ILE A 68 -2.24 2.09 -5.75
CA ILE A 68 -3.67 2.30 -5.53
C ILE A 68 -3.93 3.40 -4.51
N HIS A 69 -3.13 3.49 -3.43
CA HIS A 69 -3.26 4.51 -2.41
C HIS A 69 -3.04 5.92 -2.98
N GLU A 70 -1.93 6.12 -3.69
CA GLU A 70 -1.59 7.39 -4.33
C GLU A 70 -2.59 7.73 -5.46
N ALA A 71 -3.06 6.72 -6.21
CA ALA A 71 -4.04 6.92 -7.29
C ALA A 71 -5.42 7.26 -6.74
N GLY A 72 -5.81 6.67 -5.60
CA GLY A 72 -7.04 7.00 -4.90
C GLY A 72 -7.06 8.47 -4.48
N HIS A 73 -6.02 8.95 -3.80
CA HIS A 73 -5.89 10.37 -3.42
C HIS A 73 -6.04 11.30 -4.62
N LEU A 74 -5.46 10.90 -5.75
CA LEU A 74 -5.49 11.65 -6.99
C LEU A 74 -6.89 11.72 -7.62
N VAL A 75 -7.59 10.59 -7.71
CA VAL A 75 -8.95 10.49 -8.25
C VAL A 75 -9.93 11.24 -7.34
N PHE A 76 -9.87 11.04 -6.03
CA PHE A 76 -10.71 11.78 -5.08
C PHE A 76 -10.39 13.28 -5.07
N GLY A 77 -9.12 13.66 -5.25
CA GLY A 77 -8.69 15.04 -5.42
C GLY A 77 -9.32 15.68 -6.66
N LEU A 78 -9.30 14.98 -7.80
CA LEU A 78 -9.94 15.44 -9.04
C LEU A 78 -11.46 15.61 -8.89
N ILE A 79 -12.13 14.62 -8.28
CA ILE A 79 -13.59 14.66 -8.04
C ILE A 79 -13.95 15.84 -7.12
N SER A 80 -13.09 16.15 -6.13
CA SER A 80 -13.28 17.27 -5.20
C SER A 80 -12.94 18.64 -5.82
N GLY A 81 -12.67 18.71 -7.12
CA GLY A 81 -12.32 19.94 -7.85
C GLY A 81 -10.87 20.40 -7.66
N TYR A 82 -10.02 19.58 -7.02
CA TYR A 82 -8.61 19.88 -6.82
C TYR A 82 -7.82 19.60 -8.11
N LYS A 83 -6.99 20.55 -8.54
CA LYS A 83 -6.13 20.37 -9.72
C LYS A 83 -5.02 19.37 -9.38
N PHE A 84 -5.00 18.27 -10.13
CA PHE A 84 -3.98 17.22 -10.14
C PHE A 84 -2.56 17.80 -9.99
N SER A 85 -1.90 17.56 -8.85
CA SER A 85 -0.62 18.19 -8.53
C SER A 85 0.57 17.27 -8.84
N SER A 86 0.58 16.04 -8.34
CA SER A 86 1.62 15.05 -8.64
C SER A 86 1.17 13.63 -8.26
N PHE A 87 1.72 12.63 -8.93
CA PHE A 87 1.50 11.22 -8.65
C PHE A 87 2.87 10.53 -8.55
N ARG A 88 3.18 9.95 -7.39
CA ARG A 88 4.50 9.37 -7.14
C ARG A 88 4.41 7.85 -7.24
N ILE A 89 5.14 7.30 -8.21
CA ILE A 89 5.44 5.86 -8.26
C ILE A 89 6.94 5.72 -8.01
N PHE A 90 7.33 5.26 -6.82
CA PHE A 90 8.74 5.14 -6.41
C PHE A 90 9.53 6.46 -6.57
N SER A 91 10.49 6.51 -7.51
CA SER A 91 11.32 7.68 -7.83
C SER A 91 10.74 8.53 -8.98
N LEU A 92 9.68 8.04 -9.65
CA LEU A 92 9.03 8.71 -10.76
C LEU A 92 7.83 9.52 -10.25
N MET A 93 7.94 10.84 -10.31
CA MET A 93 6.88 11.78 -10.05
C MET A 93 6.22 12.19 -11.37
N TRP A 94 4.99 11.74 -11.56
CA TRP A 94 4.13 12.12 -12.67
C TRP A 94 3.42 13.43 -12.31
N VAL A 95 3.84 14.54 -12.90
CA VAL A 95 3.28 15.89 -12.66
C VAL A 95 2.44 16.29 -13.87
N LYS A 96 1.19 16.71 -13.64
CA LYS A 96 0.35 17.28 -14.71
C LYS A 96 0.60 18.78 -14.77
N GLU A 97 1.40 19.21 -15.73
CA GLU A 97 1.77 20.62 -15.95
C GLU A 97 1.12 21.08 -17.26
N GLY A 98 0.20 22.04 -17.21
CA GLY A 98 -0.37 22.68 -18.42
C GLY A 98 -1.12 21.74 -19.37
N GLY A 99 -1.81 20.72 -18.85
CA GLY A 99 -2.59 19.77 -19.67
C GLY A 99 -1.79 18.59 -20.24
N LYS A 100 -0.47 18.55 -20.04
CA LYS A 100 0.38 17.40 -20.41
C LYS A 100 0.88 16.69 -19.16
N ILE A 101 0.87 15.35 -19.19
CA ILE A 101 1.43 14.51 -18.13
C ILE A 101 2.94 14.45 -18.37
N LYS A 102 3.73 14.99 -17.44
CA LYS A 102 5.21 14.94 -17.47
C LYS A 102 5.71 14.01 -16.38
N THR A 103 6.56 13.06 -16.74
CA THR A 103 7.30 12.23 -15.78
C THR A 103 8.59 12.95 -15.38
N LYS A 104 8.71 13.37 -14.12
CA LYS A 104 9.96 13.82 -13.52
C LYS A 104 10.52 12.71 -12.63
N ARG A 105 11.77 12.32 -12.84
CA ARG A 105 12.49 11.50 -11.87
C ARG A 105 13.03 12.43 -10.79
N LEU A 106 12.73 12.14 -9.52
CA LEU A 106 13.45 12.80 -8.42
C LEU A 106 14.87 12.24 -8.44
N SER A 107 15.83 13.11 -8.81
CA SER A 107 17.26 12.87 -8.66
C SER A 107 17.70 13.08 -7.22
#